data_AF-A0A7Z9Q2D4-F1
#
_entry.id   AF-A0A7Z9Q2D4-F1
#
_cell.length_a   1.000
_cell.length_b   1.000
_cell.length_c   1.000
_cell.angle_alpha   90.00
_cell.angle_beta   90.00
_cell.angle_gamma   90.00
#
_symmetry.space_group_name_H-M   'P 1'
#
loop_
_entity.id
_entity.type
_entity.pdbx_description
1 polymer ?
#
loop_
_entity_poly.entity_id
_entity_poly.type
_entity_poly.pdbx_seq_one_letter_code
_entity_poly.pdbx_strand_id
1 'polypeptide(L)'
;KASVVPPYDPGKFVDKWRKMAADEPARTLTAHLGKDSYTHIHYDDAQGRTISVREAARLQSFPDGFQFEGAMNAAFRQIGNAVPPLLARALALHIADEIGAATIDSFCERPTMALPFHSGDGSSHAHVAEPTGNQDIAS
;
A
#
# COMPACT_ATOMS: atom_id res chain seq x y z
N LYS A 1 34.73 -18.87 -11.25
CA LYS A 1 34.35 -18.08 -10.05
C LYS A 1 35.56 -17.25 -9.63
N ALA A 2 35.67 -16.03 -10.14
CA ALA A 2 36.42 -14.94 -9.55
C ALA A 2 35.33 -13.89 -9.22
N SER A 3 34.91 -13.56 -7.99
CA SER A 3 35.47 -13.55 -6.62
C SER A 3 35.62 -12.14 -6.06
N VAL A 4 35.15 -11.11 -6.75
CA VAL A 4 35.22 -9.74 -6.28
C VAL A 4 33.88 -9.06 -6.51
N VAL A 5 33.12 -8.93 -5.41
CA VAL A 5 32.08 -7.92 -5.25
C VAL A 5 32.71 -6.55 -5.59
N PRO A 6 32.02 -5.62 -6.28
CA PRO A 6 32.60 -4.32 -6.63
C PRO A 6 33.22 -3.64 -5.40
N PRO A 7 34.28 -2.83 -5.56
CA PRO A 7 35.18 -2.40 -4.48
C PRO A 7 34.50 -1.36 -3.59
N TYR A 8 33.53 -1.79 -2.80
CA TYR A 8 32.94 -0.99 -1.75
C TYR A 8 33.75 -1.23 -0.48
N ASP A 9 34.15 -0.14 0.16
CA ASP A 9 34.71 -0.19 1.50
C ASP A 9 33.67 -0.84 2.45
N PRO A 10 33.97 -2.01 3.04
CA PRO A 10 33.04 -2.72 3.91
C PRO A 10 32.66 -1.90 5.16
N GLY A 11 33.48 -0.93 5.57
CA GLY A 11 33.17 -0.01 6.68
C GLY A 11 32.21 1.12 6.32
N LYS A 12 31.97 1.36 5.02
CA LYS A 12 31.17 2.51 4.56
C LYS A 12 29.66 2.29 4.64
N PHE A 13 29.23 1.02 4.74
CA PHE A 13 27.83 0.61 4.71
C PHE A 13 27.53 -0.50 5.73
N VAL A 14 27.98 -0.31 6.97
CA VAL A 14 27.81 -1.26 8.08
C VAL A 14 26.36 -1.75 8.26
N ASP A 15 25.38 -0.96 7.84
CA ASP A 15 23.96 -1.19 8.09
C ASP A 15 23.12 -1.52 6.86
N LYS A 16 23.78 -1.64 5.71
CA LYS A 16 23.09 -1.78 4.43
C LYS A 16 22.41 -3.14 4.27
N TRP A 17 22.98 -4.19 4.86
CA TRP A 17 22.46 -5.56 4.80
C TRP A 17 22.04 -5.97 6.19
N ARG A 18 20.77 -5.72 6.54
CA ARG A 18 20.26 -5.98 7.87
C ARG A 18 19.02 -6.85 7.83
N LYS A 19 19.12 -7.96 8.54
CA LYS A 19 18.04 -8.90 8.81
C LYS A 19 17.21 -8.39 9.98
N MET A 20 15.90 -8.50 9.87
CA MET A 20 15.00 -8.23 10.99
C MET A 20 15.07 -9.37 12.01
N ALA A 21 14.92 -9.05 13.28
CA ALA A 21 14.64 -10.04 14.31
C ALA A 21 13.14 -10.35 14.33
N ALA A 22 12.77 -11.59 14.67
CA ALA A 22 11.39 -12.06 14.62
C ALA A 22 10.55 -11.53 15.79
N ASP A 23 11.21 -11.32 16.93
CA ASP A 23 10.65 -11.00 18.24
C ASP A 23 10.93 -9.56 18.67
N GLU A 24 11.59 -8.77 17.83
CA GLU A 24 11.84 -7.35 18.07
C GLU A 24 10.99 -6.46 17.14
N PRO A 25 10.69 -5.22 17.56
CA PRO A 25 10.05 -4.25 16.69
C PRO A 25 10.84 -4.03 15.40
N ALA A 26 10.12 -3.94 14.28
CA ALA A 26 10.74 -3.52 13.02
C ALA A 26 11.30 -2.10 13.16
N ARG A 27 12.40 -1.85 12.45
CA ARG A 27 12.91 -0.49 12.27
C ARG A 27 11.95 0.32 11.43
N THR A 28 12.10 1.64 11.47
CA THR A 28 11.26 2.57 10.72
C THR A 28 11.24 2.23 9.23
N LEU A 29 10.06 1.90 8.71
CA LEU A 29 9.83 1.68 7.29
C LEU A 29 9.82 3.02 6.57
N THR A 30 10.91 3.34 5.90
CA THR A 30 11.02 4.59 5.13
C THR A 30 10.45 4.42 3.72
N ALA A 31 10.00 5.52 3.10
CA ALA A 31 9.59 5.52 1.69
C ALA A 31 10.70 5.08 0.71
N HIS A 32 11.96 5.14 1.13
CA HIS A 32 13.09 4.68 0.32
C HIS A 32 13.18 3.15 0.20
N LEU A 33 12.39 2.41 0.98
CA LEU A 33 12.35 0.95 0.91
C LEU A 33 12.00 0.42 -0.49
N GLY A 34 11.26 1.19 -1.28
CA GLY A 34 10.98 0.85 -2.68
C GLY A 34 12.20 0.93 -3.61
N LYS A 35 13.33 1.47 -3.16
CA LYS A 35 14.59 1.54 -3.93
C LYS A 35 15.69 0.70 -3.29
N ASP A 36 15.77 0.70 -1.96
CA ASP A 36 16.76 -0.07 -1.20
C ASP A 36 16.08 -0.80 -0.03
N SER A 37 15.68 -2.05 -0.28
CA SER A 37 15.01 -2.91 0.70
C SER A 37 15.98 -3.74 1.55
N TYR A 38 17.29 -3.66 1.32
CA TYR A 38 18.30 -4.50 2.01
C TYR A 38 18.48 -4.18 3.49
N THR A 39 17.93 -3.05 3.90
CA THR A 39 17.76 -2.65 5.29
C THR A 39 16.69 -3.48 6.03
N HIS A 40 15.83 -4.21 5.30
CA HIS A 40 14.72 -4.98 5.87
C HIS A 40 14.67 -6.38 5.22
N ILE A 41 15.71 -7.18 5.49
CA ILE A 41 15.75 -8.59 5.10
C ILE A 41 14.84 -9.40 6.04
N HIS A 42 14.08 -10.33 5.47
CA HIS A 42 13.13 -11.15 6.20
C HIS A 42 13.82 -11.97 7.31
N TYR A 43 13.16 -12.15 8.45
CA TYR A 43 13.75 -12.80 9.64
C TYR A 43 13.99 -14.31 9.47
N ASP A 44 13.25 -14.96 8.57
CA ASP A 44 13.41 -16.37 8.23
C ASP A 44 14.54 -16.55 7.20
N ASP A 45 15.61 -17.23 7.62
CA ASP A 45 16.78 -17.50 6.78
C ASP A 45 16.45 -18.33 5.54
N ALA A 46 15.46 -19.22 5.64
CA ALA A 46 15.08 -20.08 4.52
C ALA A 46 14.52 -19.29 3.33
N GLN A 47 14.00 -18.09 3.57
CA GLN A 47 13.39 -17.27 2.51
C GLN A 47 14.40 -16.44 1.72
N GLY A 48 15.53 -16.06 2.32
CA GLY A 48 16.62 -15.38 1.62
C GLY A 48 16.23 -14.11 0.83
N ARG A 49 15.22 -13.35 1.28
CA ARG A 49 14.66 -12.19 0.57
C ARG A 49 14.42 -11.00 1.49
N THR A 50 14.18 -9.82 0.91
CA THR A 50 13.65 -8.67 1.64
C THR A 50 12.16 -8.81 1.90
N ILE A 51 11.63 -8.01 2.83
CA ILE A 51 10.19 -7.99 3.09
C ILE A 51 9.40 -7.61 1.84
N SER A 52 8.21 -8.19 1.72
CA SER A 52 7.23 -7.90 0.68
C SER A 52 6.47 -6.62 1.00
N VAL A 53 5.77 -6.09 -0.01
CA VAL A 53 4.84 -4.96 0.18
C VAL A 53 3.82 -5.28 1.26
N ARG A 54 3.32 -6.52 1.32
CA ARG A 54 2.31 -6.90 2.30
C ARG A 54 2.84 -7.00 3.71
N GLU A 55 4.07 -7.49 3.89
CA GLU A 55 4.72 -7.50 5.20
C GLU A 55 5.00 -6.07 5.68
N ALA A 56 5.48 -5.18 4.79
CA ALA A 56 5.67 -3.77 5.13
C ALA A 56 4.35 -3.09 5.51
N ALA A 57 3.26 -3.39 4.79
CA ALA A 57 1.93 -2.86 5.12
C ALA A 57 1.44 -3.34 6.50
N ARG A 58 1.64 -4.62 6.84
CA ARG A 58 1.29 -5.17 8.15
C ARG A 58 2.10 -4.53 9.28
N LEU A 59 3.39 -4.31 9.06
CA LEU A 59 4.24 -3.58 10.01
C LEU A 59 3.76 -2.13 10.23
N GLN A 60 3.20 -1.49 9.20
CA GLN A 60 2.51 -0.21 9.31
C GLN A 60 1.04 -0.32 9.76
N SER A 61 0.60 -1.48 10.25
CA SER A 61 -0.76 -1.73 10.74
C SER A 61 -1.90 -1.56 9.71
N PHE A 62 -1.58 -1.60 8.41
CA PHE A 62 -2.61 -1.64 7.38
C PHE A 62 -3.36 -2.97 7.43
N PRO A 63 -4.70 -2.96 7.26
CA PRO A 63 -5.45 -4.20 7.14
C PRO A 63 -5.03 -4.97 5.88
N ASP A 64 -5.17 -6.28 5.91
CA ASP A 64 -4.74 -7.16 4.80
C ASP A 64 -5.50 -6.90 3.51
N GLY A 65 -6.77 -6.45 3.61
CA GLY A 65 -7.59 -6.07 2.45
C GLY A 65 -7.29 -4.68 1.87
N PHE A 66 -6.41 -3.88 2.48
CA PHE A 66 -6.05 -2.56 1.93
C PHE A 66 -5.27 -2.71 0.62
N GLN A 67 -5.71 -2.04 -0.44
CA GLN A 67 -5.08 -2.08 -1.75
C GLN A 67 -4.22 -0.83 -1.95
N PHE A 68 -2.98 -1.04 -2.38
CA PHE A 68 -2.06 0.04 -2.76
C PHE A 68 -2.00 0.14 -4.27
N GLU A 69 -2.03 1.37 -4.78
CA GLU A 69 -2.07 1.62 -6.22
C GLU A 69 -0.68 1.70 -6.84
N GLY A 70 -0.56 1.23 -8.08
CA GLY A 70 0.67 1.28 -8.88
C GLY A 70 1.67 0.16 -8.61
N ALA A 71 2.87 0.31 -9.19
CA ALA A 71 3.93 -0.69 -9.12
C ALA A 71 4.52 -0.83 -7.69
N MET A 72 5.27 -1.91 -7.46
CA MET A 72 5.87 -2.26 -6.16
C MET A 72 6.56 -1.09 -5.45
N ASN A 73 7.39 -0.32 -6.16
CA ASN A 73 8.12 0.81 -5.57
C ASN A 73 7.19 1.94 -5.14
N ALA A 74 6.09 2.17 -5.88
CA ALA A 74 5.08 3.15 -5.51
C ALA A 74 4.29 2.71 -4.28
N ALA A 75 3.98 1.42 -4.15
CA ALA A 75 3.34 0.86 -2.97
C ALA A 75 4.23 0.98 -1.72
N PHE A 76 5.52 0.62 -1.80
CA PHE A 76 6.45 0.84 -0.69
C PHE A 76 6.58 2.31 -0.29
N ARG A 77 6.57 3.22 -1.26
CA ARG A 77 6.57 4.66 -0.98
C ARG A 77 5.30 5.12 -0.27
N GLN A 78 4.13 4.62 -0.66
CA GLN A 78 2.87 4.89 0.03
C GLN A 78 2.92 4.40 1.48
N ILE A 79 3.37 3.16 1.69
CA ILE A 79 3.50 2.54 3.01
C ILE A 79 4.47 3.34 3.89
N GLY A 80 5.66 3.66 3.38
CA GLY A 80 6.70 4.32 4.17
C GLY A 80 6.44 5.79 4.48
N ASN A 81 5.55 6.46 3.74
CA ASN A 81 5.12 7.84 4.02
C ASN A 81 3.82 7.91 4.83
N ALA A 82 3.11 6.81 5.00
CA ALA A 82 1.82 6.79 5.68
C ALA A 82 1.97 6.91 7.20
N VAL A 83 0.91 7.41 7.82
CA VAL A 83 0.68 7.26 9.26
C VAL A 83 0.06 5.88 9.49
N PRO A 84 0.58 5.06 10.43
CA PRO A 84 0.00 3.75 10.72
C PRO A 84 -1.49 3.86 11.11
N PRO A 85 -2.42 3.10 10.47
CA PRO A 85 -3.85 3.21 10.76
C PRO A 85 -4.24 3.01 12.23
N LEU A 86 -3.58 2.10 12.97
CA LEU A 86 -3.86 1.91 14.39
C LEU A 86 -3.46 3.13 15.23
N LEU A 87 -2.36 3.80 14.88
CA LEU A 87 -1.96 5.04 15.52
C LEU A 87 -2.94 6.16 15.21
N ALA A 88 -3.32 6.32 13.94
CA ALA A 88 -4.31 7.31 13.51
C ALA A 88 -5.65 7.11 14.23
N ARG A 89 -6.10 5.86 14.40
CA ARG A 89 -7.32 5.52 15.15
C ARG A 89 -7.20 5.93 16.62
N ALA A 90 -6.11 5.59 17.29
CA ALA A 90 -5.92 5.95 18.70
C ALA A 90 -5.98 7.47 18.90
N LEU A 91 -5.32 8.24 18.03
CA LEU A 91 -5.39 9.70 18.05
C LEU A 91 -6.80 10.23 17.77
N ALA A 92 -7.47 9.68 16.76
CA ALA A 92 -8.82 10.10 16.40
C ALA A 92 -9.83 9.88 17.52
N LEU A 93 -9.73 8.75 18.25
CA LEU A 93 -10.58 8.47 19.41
C LEU A 93 -10.35 9.48 20.53
N HIS A 94 -9.09 9.75 20.87
CA HIS A 94 -8.78 10.78 21.88
C HIS A 94 -9.33 12.15 21.50
N ILE A 95 -9.17 12.57 20.23
CA ILE A 95 -9.72 13.85 19.76
C ILE A 95 -11.25 13.84 19.81
N ALA A 96 -11.89 12.74 19.41
CA ALA A 96 -13.35 12.59 19.44
C ALA A 96 -13.89 12.74 20.87
N ASP A 97 -13.25 12.12 21.84
CA ASP A 97 -13.61 12.24 23.26
C ASP A 97 -13.51 13.70 23.74
N GLU A 98 -12.41 14.38 23.42
CA GLU A 98 -12.18 15.79 23.82
C GLU A 98 -13.20 16.75 23.21
N ILE A 99 -13.66 16.50 21.98
CA ILE A 99 -14.64 17.36 21.30
C ILE A 99 -16.09 16.89 21.50
N GLY A 100 -16.32 15.83 22.30
CA GLY A 100 -17.65 15.27 22.56
C GLY A 100 -18.32 14.63 21.33
N ALA A 101 -17.54 14.15 20.36
CA ALA A 101 -18.05 13.45 19.20
C ALA A 101 -18.37 11.98 19.52
N ALA A 102 -19.45 11.46 18.95
CA ALA A 102 -19.78 10.03 19.08
C ALA A 102 -18.74 9.17 18.34
N THR A 103 -18.14 8.21 19.03
CA THR A 103 -17.18 7.27 18.44
C THR A 103 -17.90 6.13 17.73
N ILE A 104 -17.63 5.93 16.44
CA ILE A 104 -18.03 4.72 15.71
C ILE A 104 -16.93 3.67 15.83
N ASP A 105 -17.12 2.67 16.70
CA ASP A 105 -16.26 1.49 16.74
C ASP A 105 -16.80 0.42 15.79
N SER A 106 -16.48 0.52 14.50
CA SER A 106 -17.00 -0.40 13.47
C SER A 106 -15.89 -1.02 12.62
N PHE A 107 -14.92 -1.66 13.27
CA PHE A 107 -13.97 -2.54 12.57
C PHE A 107 -14.36 -4.03 12.58
N CYS A 108 -15.43 -4.41 13.28
CA CYS A 108 -15.86 -5.80 13.42
C CYS A 108 -17.36 -5.95 13.17
N GLU A 109 -17.76 -6.01 11.90
CA GLU A 109 -18.88 -6.82 11.38
C GLU A 109 -19.13 -6.41 9.92
N ARG A 110 -18.40 -7.03 8.98
CA ARG A 110 -19.02 -7.39 7.70
C ARG A 110 -18.53 -8.78 7.31
N PRO A 111 -19.38 -9.83 7.38
CA PRO A 111 -19.11 -11.00 6.57
C PRO A 111 -19.08 -10.55 5.11
N THR A 112 -18.24 -11.19 4.32
CA THR A 112 -18.09 -10.96 2.88
C THR A 112 -19.47 -10.85 2.22
N MET A 113 -19.95 -9.62 1.97
CA MET A 113 -21.07 -9.42 1.06
C MET A 113 -20.52 -9.68 -0.33
N ALA A 114 -20.78 -10.89 -0.82
CA ALA A 114 -20.90 -11.14 -2.24
C ALA A 114 -21.75 -10.00 -2.82
N LEU A 115 -21.14 -9.15 -3.65
CA LEU A 115 -21.91 -8.27 -4.51
C LEU A 115 -22.81 -9.18 -5.35
N PRO A 116 -24.14 -8.99 -5.37
CA PRO A 116 -24.98 -9.73 -6.30
C PRO A 116 -24.54 -9.34 -7.70
N PHE A 117 -23.90 -10.28 -8.39
CA PHE A 117 -23.71 -10.27 -9.83
C PHE A 117 -25.10 -10.07 -10.43
N HIS A 118 -25.41 -8.83 -10.82
CA HIS A 118 -26.60 -8.53 -11.58
C HIS A 118 -26.37 -9.10 -12.97
N SER A 119 -26.86 -10.32 -13.18
CA SER A 119 -27.18 -10.85 -14.49
C SER A 119 -28.31 -10.00 -15.06
N GLY A 120 -27.95 -8.86 -15.65
CA GLY A 120 -28.84 -8.03 -16.44
C GLY A 120 -28.71 -8.42 -17.91
N ASP A 121 -29.62 -9.27 -18.33
CA ASP A 121 -29.95 -9.61 -19.69
C ASP A 121 -30.57 -8.43 -20.47
N GLY A 122 -30.31 -8.39 -21.77
CA GLY A 122 -31.33 -7.99 -22.75
C GLY A 122 -31.52 -6.50 -23.07
N SER A 123 -30.93 -6.09 -24.19
CA SER A 123 -31.52 -5.22 -25.21
C SER A 123 -32.05 -3.82 -24.83
N SER A 124 -31.37 -2.78 -25.32
CA SER A 124 -32.05 -1.75 -26.11
C SER A 124 -31.08 -1.03 -27.05
N HIS A 125 -31.59 -0.79 -28.25
CA HIS A 125 -30.93 -0.22 -29.42
C HIS A 125 -30.38 1.19 -29.16
N ALA A 126 -29.10 1.43 -29.46
CA ALA A 126 -28.58 2.76 -29.74
C ALA A 126 -28.58 2.98 -31.25
N HIS A 127 -29.48 3.86 -31.70
CA HIS A 127 -29.58 4.34 -33.07
C HIS A 127 -28.29 5.04 -33.52
N VAL A 128 -27.80 4.65 -34.70
CA VAL A 128 -26.82 5.39 -35.49
C VAL A 128 -27.55 6.59 -36.12
N ALA A 129 -27.06 7.80 -35.87
CA ALA A 129 -27.46 9.01 -36.59
C ALA A 129 -26.25 9.55 -37.36
N GLU A 130 -26.43 9.70 -38.67
CA GLU A 130 -25.44 10.14 -39.66
C GLU A 130 -25.08 11.64 -39.53
N PRO A 131 -23.93 12.08 -40.08
CA PRO A 131 -23.48 13.46 -40.01
C PRO A 131 -24.06 14.30 -41.16
N THR A 132 -24.72 15.42 -40.86
CA THR A 132 -25.04 16.46 -41.86
C THR A 132 -24.31 17.76 -41.53
N GLY A 133 -23.58 18.27 -42.52
CA GLY A 133 -22.79 19.48 -42.42
C GLY A 133 -23.56 20.79 -42.56
N ASN A 134 -22.89 21.83 -42.09
CA ASN A 134 -22.71 23.16 -42.68
C ASN A 134 -23.95 23.99 -43.09
N GLN A 135 -24.18 25.13 -42.40
CA GLN A 135 -24.01 26.49 -42.96
C GLN A 135 -24.53 27.59 -42.00
N ASP A 136 -23.68 28.61 -41.81
CA ASP A 136 -23.94 30.05 -41.83
C ASP A 136 -25.22 30.62 -41.21
N ILE A 137 -25.09 31.46 -40.17
CA ILE A 137 -25.87 32.71 -40.05
C ILE A 137 -25.02 33.80 -39.37
N ALA A 138 -25.06 34.97 -40.00
CA ALA A 138 -24.38 36.23 -39.69
C ALA A 138 -24.60 36.80 -38.29
N SER A 139 -23.57 37.46 -37.74
CA SER A 139 -23.51 38.90 -37.43
C SER A 139 -22.16 39.29 -36.87
#